data_AF-A0A9X1C805-F1
#
_entry.id   AF-A0A9X1C805-F1
#
_cell.length_a   1.000
_cell.length_b   1.000
_cell.length_c   1.000
_cell.angle_alpha   90.00
_cell.angle_beta   90.00
_cell.angle_gamma   90.00
#
_symmetry.space_group_name_H-M   'P 1'
#
loop_
_entity.id
_entity.type
_entity.pdbx_description
1 polymer ?
#
loop_
_entity_poly.entity_id
_entity_poly.type
_entity_poly.pdbx_seq_one_letter_code
_entity_poly.pdbx_strand_id
1 'polypeptide(L)'
;MKHSILIIVVLMLFNCKKAEHATPISTAVQDSLEIDLATDTISINTEKIVPVKSYKEIKAELTAKGYQTYDYVDEETKDTILMQQYFIAFLKNGTIRTQNEEEAQELQDQHLAHLTKMYKLGYADISGPFGDDSNMRGITIYNVPTLKMADSLANADPMVKAGRLEIEVHPWWAAKGISLR
;
A
#
# COMPACT_ATOMS: atom_id res chain seq x y z
N MET A 1 29.45 -52.18 11.79
CA MET A 1 29.75 -51.91 13.20
C MET A 1 28.69 -50.99 13.74
N LYS A 2 27.95 -51.45 14.75
CA LYS A 2 26.86 -50.76 15.45
C LYS A 2 27.49 -49.85 16.51
N HIS A 3 27.03 -48.61 16.67
CA HIS A 3 27.01 -47.97 17.99
C HIS A 3 25.79 -47.05 18.12
N SER A 4 24.85 -47.54 18.92
CA SER A 4 23.72 -46.83 19.51
C SER A 4 24.17 -46.14 20.80
N ILE A 5 23.77 -44.89 21.03
CA ILE A 5 23.75 -44.20 22.34
C ILE A 5 22.54 -43.24 22.30
N LEU A 6 21.38 -43.61 22.88
CA LEU A 6 20.93 -43.47 24.27
C LEU A 6 20.33 -42.07 24.61
N ILE A 7 19.01 -41.99 24.37
CA ILE A 7 17.91 -41.35 25.14
C ILE A 7 18.30 -40.37 26.26
N ILE A 8 17.76 -39.14 26.22
CA ILE A 8 17.11 -38.48 27.38
C ILE A 8 15.86 -37.74 26.89
N VAL A 9 14.70 -38.20 27.37
CA VAL A 9 13.39 -37.55 27.32
C VAL A 9 13.31 -36.57 28.49
N VAL A 10 12.93 -35.32 28.24
CA VAL A 10 12.43 -34.41 29.28
C VAL A 10 11.09 -33.85 28.83
N LEU A 11 10.01 -34.43 29.37
CA LEU A 11 8.70 -33.81 29.41
C LEU A 11 8.72 -32.71 30.49
N MET A 12 8.41 -31.47 30.11
CA MET A 12 7.85 -30.49 31.04
C MET A 12 6.49 -30.03 30.54
N LEU A 13 5.48 -30.35 31.34
CA LEU A 13 4.12 -29.84 31.25
C LEU A 13 4.11 -28.40 31.76
N PHE A 14 3.64 -27.44 30.94
CA PHE A 14 3.04 -26.21 31.45
C PHE A 14 1.71 -25.98 30.74
N ASN A 15 0.65 -26.09 31.55
CA ASN A 15 -0.71 -25.71 31.22
C ASN A 15 -0.92 -24.30 31.80
N CYS A 16 -1.25 -23.31 30.97
CA CYS A 16 -1.96 -22.11 31.42
C CYS A 16 -2.64 -21.41 30.23
N LYS A 17 -3.97 -21.48 30.25
CA LYS A 17 -5.00 -20.63 29.62
C LYS A 17 -4.48 -19.46 28.79
N LYS A 18 -4.79 -19.46 27.49
CA LYS A 18 -4.75 -18.25 26.66
C LYS A 18 -6.14 -17.63 26.62
N ALA A 19 -6.23 -16.44 27.19
CA ALA A 19 -7.37 -15.54 27.08
C ALA A 19 -7.52 -15.06 25.63
N GLU A 20 -8.77 -14.76 25.26
CA GLU A 20 -9.17 -14.16 23.99
C GLU A 20 -8.32 -12.93 23.69
N HIS A 21 -7.75 -12.87 22.48
CA HIS A 21 -7.07 -11.69 21.97
C HIS A 21 -7.67 -11.37 20.60
N ALA A 22 -8.60 -10.42 20.60
CA ALA A 22 -8.86 -9.62 19.41
C ALA A 22 -7.69 -8.63 19.28
N THR A 23 -6.94 -8.72 18.19
CA THR A 23 -5.82 -7.80 17.92
C THR A 23 -6.35 -6.63 17.08
N PRO A 24 -6.16 -5.36 17.49
CA PRO A 24 -6.52 -4.23 16.67
C PRO A 24 -5.51 -4.02 15.54
N ILE A 25 -6.03 -3.65 14.37
CA ILE A 25 -5.28 -3.31 13.16
C ILE A 25 -4.47 -2.02 13.41
N SER A 26 -3.15 -2.15 13.25
CA SER A 26 -2.10 -1.12 13.09
C SER A 26 -2.44 0.31 13.52
N THR A 27 -1.93 0.70 14.70
CA THR A 27 -1.66 2.10 15.05
C THR A 27 -0.30 2.49 14.49
N ALA A 28 -0.26 3.43 13.54
CA ALA A 28 0.94 4.22 13.30
C ALA A 28 1.13 5.13 14.52
N VAL A 29 2.02 4.75 15.44
CA VAL A 29 2.48 5.60 16.53
C VAL A 29 3.62 6.44 15.97
N GLN A 30 3.36 7.72 15.71
CA GLN A 30 4.42 8.70 15.51
C GLN A 30 4.77 9.26 16.89
N ASP A 31 5.81 8.71 17.54
CA ASP A 31 6.37 9.31 18.74
C ASP A 31 7.10 10.59 18.33
N SER A 32 6.56 11.76 18.69
CA SER A 32 7.33 13.00 18.73
C SER A 32 7.54 13.37 20.20
N LEU A 33 8.72 13.04 20.72
CA LEU A 33 9.18 13.46 22.03
C LEU A 33 9.75 14.88 21.91
N GLU A 34 9.04 15.88 22.42
CA GLU A 34 9.63 17.18 22.72
C GLU A 34 9.90 17.27 24.22
N ILE A 35 11.18 17.41 24.58
CA ILE A 35 11.64 17.59 25.96
C ILE A 35 11.65 19.09 26.25
N ASP A 36 10.73 19.56 27.09
CA ASP A 36 10.83 20.89 27.69
C ASP A 36 11.73 20.80 28.94
N LEU A 37 12.99 21.24 28.80
CA LEU A 37 14.04 21.16 29.83
C LEU A 37 13.80 22.08 31.05
N ALA A 38 12.65 22.74 31.17
CA ALA A 38 12.38 23.67 32.27
C ALA A 38 11.35 23.18 33.30
N THR A 39 10.55 22.16 33.00
CA THR A 39 9.56 21.62 33.95
C THR A 39 9.44 20.13 33.75
N ASP A 40 9.98 19.36 34.69
CA ASP A 40 9.99 17.89 34.73
C ASP A 40 8.55 17.34 34.89
N THR A 41 7.71 17.54 33.87
CA THR A 41 6.28 17.24 33.86
C THR A 41 5.86 16.78 32.47
N ILE A 42 5.50 15.51 32.39
CA ILE A 42 4.93 14.89 31.19
C ILE A 42 3.48 15.38 31.05
N SER A 43 3.22 16.25 30.07
CA SER A 43 1.85 16.61 29.69
C SER A 43 1.42 15.76 28.51
N ILE A 44 0.56 14.76 28.79
CA ILE A 44 -0.06 13.94 27.75
C ILE A 44 -1.19 14.77 27.12
N ASN A 45 -0.89 15.46 26.03
CA ASN A 45 -1.92 16.07 25.18
C ASN A 45 -2.67 14.95 24.45
N THR A 46 -3.85 14.62 24.95
CA THR A 46 -4.80 13.72 24.30
C THR A 46 -5.51 14.50 23.19
N GLU A 47 -4.92 14.55 21.99
CA GLU A 47 -5.61 15.09 20.81
C GLU A 47 -6.20 13.99 19.92
N LYS A 48 -7.53 14.11 19.75
CA LYS A 48 -8.42 13.58 18.70
C LYS A 48 -8.22 12.13 18.24
N ILE A 49 -8.96 11.24 18.92
CA ILE A 49 -9.35 9.93 18.40
C ILE A 49 -10.22 10.17 17.14
N VAL A 50 -9.65 10.07 15.95
CA VAL A 50 -10.44 9.86 14.74
C VAL A 50 -11.00 8.44 14.84
N PRO A 51 -12.33 8.23 14.81
CA PRO A 51 -12.88 6.89 14.98
C PRO A 51 -12.41 6.01 13.82
N VAL A 52 -11.60 5.00 14.14
CA VAL A 52 -11.18 3.97 13.19
C VAL A 52 -12.43 3.20 12.78
N LYS A 53 -12.82 3.30 11.51
CA LYS A 53 -13.99 2.59 10.97
C LYS A 53 -13.85 1.08 11.22
N SER A 54 -14.93 0.43 11.60
CA SER A 54 -14.95 -1.02 11.76
C SER A 54 -14.79 -1.72 10.41
N TYR A 55 -14.33 -2.96 10.44
CA TYR A 55 -14.23 -3.83 9.26
C TYR A 55 -15.54 -3.86 8.44
N LYS A 56 -16.70 -3.97 9.12
CA LYS A 56 -18.02 -4.04 8.47
C LYS A 56 -18.36 -2.75 7.74
N GLU A 57 -18.05 -1.59 8.35
CA GLU A 57 -18.30 -0.28 7.74
C GLU A 57 -17.40 -0.06 6.52
N ILE A 58 -16.11 -0.41 6.61
CA ILE A 58 -15.17 -0.30 5.49
C ILE A 58 -15.65 -1.16 4.31
N LYS A 59 -15.98 -2.43 4.56
CA LYS A 59 -16.46 -3.34 3.52
C LYS A 59 -17.75 -2.84 2.87
N ALA A 60 -18.69 -2.33 3.67
CA ALA A 60 -19.94 -1.76 3.16
C ALA A 60 -19.70 -0.51 2.29
N GLU A 61 -18.80 0.39 2.71
CA GLU A 61 -18.46 1.59 1.95
C GLU A 61 -17.76 1.25 0.62
N LEU A 62 -16.79 0.33 0.63
CA LEU A 62 -16.11 -0.13 -0.57
C LEU A 62 -17.09 -0.76 -1.55
N THR A 63 -17.98 -1.62 -1.06
CA THR A 63 -19.04 -2.24 -1.87
C THR A 63 -19.96 -1.17 -2.47
N ALA A 64 -20.40 -0.19 -1.67
CA ALA A 64 -21.26 0.89 -2.15
C ALA A 64 -20.59 1.77 -3.21
N LYS A 65 -19.27 1.92 -3.15
CA LYS A 65 -18.46 2.64 -4.16
C LYS A 65 -18.09 1.77 -5.38
N GLY A 66 -18.49 0.49 -5.40
CA GLY A 66 -18.25 -0.42 -6.51
C GLY A 66 -16.88 -1.09 -6.53
N TYR A 67 -16.13 -1.04 -5.42
CA TYR A 67 -14.86 -1.77 -5.31
C TYR A 67 -15.09 -3.27 -5.15
N GLN A 68 -14.18 -4.06 -5.71
CA GLN A 68 -14.14 -5.50 -5.47
C GLN A 68 -13.34 -5.79 -4.19
N THR A 69 -13.93 -6.61 -3.32
CA THR A 69 -13.31 -7.05 -2.07
C THR A 69 -13.58 -8.52 -1.80
N TYR A 70 -12.67 -9.21 -1.11
CA TYR A 70 -12.91 -10.55 -0.56
C TYR A 70 -12.22 -10.72 0.80
N ASP A 71 -12.59 -11.79 1.52
CA ASP A 71 -12.02 -12.10 2.82
C ASP A 71 -10.94 -13.15 2.68
N TYR A 72 -9.74 -12.83 3.15
CA TYR A 72 -8.64 -13.77 3.27
C TYR A 72 -8.46 -14.12 4.75
N VAL A 73 -8.44 -15.42 5.07
CA VAL A 73 -8.17 -15.88 6.44
C VAL A 73 -6.72 -16.33 6.49
N ASP A 74 -5.93 -15.66 7.32
CA ASP A 74 -4.55 -16.03 7.54
C ASP A 74 -4.48 -17.37 8.29
N GLU A 75 -3.68 -18.31 7.79
CA GLU A 75 -3.69 -19.68 8.29
C GLU A 75 -3.08 -19.80 9.70
N GLU A 76 -2.15 -18.93 10.06
CA GLU A 76 -1.43 -18.99 11.33
C GLU A 76 -2.20 -18.26 12.43
N THR A 77 -2.56 -17.01 12.17
CA THR A 77 -3.23 -16.13 13.14
C THR A 77 -4.73 -16.40 13.24
N LYS A 78 -5.33 -16.99 12.20
CA LYS A 78 -6.79 -17.12 12.01
C LYS A 78 -7.51 -15.77 11.88
N ASP A 79 -6.77 -14.69 11.69
CA ASP A 79 -7.34 -13.37 11.48
C ASP A 79 -7.96 -13.26 10.08
N THR A 80 -9.08 -12.54 9.99
CA THR A 80 -9.73 -12.22 8.71
C THR A 80 -9.24 -10.88 8.19
N ILE A 81 -8.64 -10.89 7.01
CA ILE A 81 -8.09 -9.74 6.31
C ILE A 81 -9.02 -9.37 5.16
N LEU A 82 -9.43 -8.11 5.10
CA LEU A 82 -10.17 -7.58 3.95
C LEU A 82 -9.19 -7.32 2.80
N MET A 83 -9.31 -8.09 1.72
CA MET A 83 -8.60 -7.84 0.48
C MET A 83 -9.41 -6.90 -0.40
N GLN A 84 -8.76 -5.89 -0.98
CA GLN A 84 -9.35 -4.99 -1.96
C GLN A 84 -8.60 -5.15 -3.29
N GLN A 85 -9.32 -5.08 -4.41
CA GLN A 85 -8.70 -4.98 -5.71
C GLN A 85 -8.29 -3.53 -5.98
N TYR A 86 -7.02 -3.38 -6.34
CA TYR A 86 -6.38 -2.19 -6.88
C TYR A 86 -5.94 -2.47 -8.32
N PHE A 87 -5.31 -1.49 -8.96
CA PHE A 87 -4.76 -1.65 -10.29
C PHE A 87 -3.33 -1.14 -10.35
N ILE A 88 -2.38 -2.00 -10.70
CA ILE A 88 -0.98 -1.59 -10.93
C ILE A 88 -0.86 -1.18 -12.39
N ALA A 89 -0.50 0.07 -12.63
CA ALA A 89 -0.06 0.56 -13.93
C ALA A 89 1.47 0.49 -13.99
N PHE A 90 2.01 -0.30 -14.90
CA PHE A 90 3.41 -0.30 -15.28
C PHE A 90 3.65 0.77 -16.34
N LEU A 91 4.61 1.64 -16.07
CA LEU A 91 5.05 2.69 -16.99
C LEU A 91 6.29 2.16 -17.71
N LYS A 92 6.24 2.03 -19.04
CA LYS A 92 7.34 1.57 -19.90
C LYS A 92 7.86 2.71 -20.75
N ASN A 93 9.06 2.60 -21.31
CA ASN A 93 9.47 3.54 -22.35
C ASN A 93 8.51 3.45 -23.52
N GLY A 94 8.04 4.61 -23.97
CA GLY A 94 7.30 4.72 -25.21
C GLY A 94 8.22 4.83 -26.43
N THR A 95 7.61 4.61 -27.59
CA THR A 95 8.30 4.61 -28.89
C THR A 95 8.66 6.01 -29.41
N ILE A 96 8.09 7.09 -28.86
CA ILE A 96 8.31 8.47 -29.34
C ILE A 96 9.19 9.24 -28.35
N ARG A 97 10.46 9.45 -28.74
CA ARG A 97 11.48 10.12 -27.90
C ARG A 97 12.27 11.20 -28.64
N THR A 98 11.66 11.81 -29.65
CA THR A 98 12.31 12.82 -30.50
C THR A 98 12.28 14.23 -29.91
N GLN A 99 11.72 14.40 -28.71
CA GLN A 99 11.63 15.71 -28.05
C GLN A 99 13.02 16.23 -27.67
N ASN A 100 13.21 17.54 -27.77
CA ASN A 100 14.42 18.19 -27.27
C ASN A 100 14.46 18.19 -25.72
N GLU A 101 15.57 18.66 -25.13
CA GLU A 101 15.75 18.66 -23.68
C GLU A 101 14.70 19.51 -22.94
N GLU A 102 14.33 20.66 -23.48
CA GLU A 102 13.32 21.56 -22.90
C GLU A 102 11.93 20.92 -22.91
N GLU A 103 11.51 20.38 -24.05
CA GLU A 103 10.24 19.66 -24.19
C GLU A 103 10.18 18.40 -23.31
N ALA A 104 11.30 17.69 -23.20
CA ALA A 104 11.40 16.51 -22.34
C ALA A 104 11.27 16.87 -20.86
N GLN A 105 11.85 17.99 -20.44
CA GLN A 105 11.74 18.49 -19.07
C GLN A 105 10.32 18.96 -18.75
N GLU A 106 9.71 19.73 -19.65
CA GLU A 106 8.31 20.17 -19.49
C GLU A 106 7.36 18.98 -19.38
N LEU A 107 7.52 17.95 -20.22
CA LEU A 107 6.73 16.71 -20.11
C LEU A 107 6.95 16.00 -18.77
N GLN A 108 8.16 16.04 -18.23
CA GLN A 108 8.48 15.44 -16.92
C GLN A 108 7.78 16.17 -15.79
N ASP A 109 7.73 17.50 -15.83
CA ASP A 109 7.05 18.31 -14.83
C ASP A 109 5.53 18.09 -14.89
N GLN A 110 4.97 18.01 -16.09
CA GLN A 110 3.56 17.69 -16.32
C GLN A 110 3.19 16.28 -15.84
N HIS A 111 4.06 15.29 -16.04
CA HIS A 111 3.90 13.94 -15.52
C HIS A 111 3.85 13.93 -13.99
N LEU A 112 4.79 14.60 -13.31
CA LEU A 112 4.80 14.71 -11.86
C LEU A 112 3.56 15.43 -11.32
N ALA A 113 3.09 16.47 -12.02
CA ALA A 113 1.85 17.17 -11.69
C ALA A 113 0.62 16.25 -11.85
N HIS A 114 0.59 15.42 -12.88
CA HIS A 114 -0.47 14.41 -13.08
C HIS A 114 -0.51 13.41 -11.93
N LEU A 115 0.63 12.79 -11.59
CA LEU A 115 0.72 11.82 -10.48
C LEU A 115 0.31 12.44 -9.14
N THR A 116 0.80 13.65 -8.87
CA THR A 116 0.42 14.41 -7.66
C THR A 116 -1.08 14.66 -7.59
N LYS A 117 -1.71 14.99 -8.72
CA LYS A 117 -3.17 15.17 -8.80
C LYS A 117 -3.90 13.87 -8.53
N MET A 118 -3.46 12.73 -9.10
CA MET A 118 -4.09 11.43 -8.87
C MET A 118 -4.04 11.04 -7.40
N TYR A 119 -2.91 11.29 -6.74
CA TYR A 119 -2.77 11.08 -5.29
C TYR A 119 -3.71 11.97 -4.48
N LYS A 120 -3.71 13.29 -4.73
CA LYS A 120 -4.56 14.25 -4.00
C LYS A 120 -6.05 13.98 -4.15
N LEU A 121 -6.48 13.46 -5.30
CA LEU A 121 -7.87 13.08 -5.55
C LEU A 121 -8.24 11.70 -4.99
N GLY A 122 -7.29 10.95 -4.45
CA GLY A 122 -7.50 9.59 -3.94
C GLY A 122 -7.70 8.54 -5.02
N TYR A 123 -7.29 8.83 -6.26
CA TYR A 123 -7.34 7.86 -7.36
C TYR A 123 -6.13 6.94 -7.41
N ALA A 124 -4.99 7.38 -6.87
CA ALA A 124 -3.77 6.56 -6.76
C ALA A 124 -3.19 6.69 -5.35
N ASP A 125 -2.64 5.59 -4.83
CA ASP A 125 -2.11 5.56 -3.47
C ASP A 125 -0.57 5.62 -3.45
N ILE A 126 0.09 5.02 -4.45
CA ILE A 126 1.55 4.93 -4.53
C ILE A 126 2.00 5.10 -5.99
N SER A 127 2.97 5.98 -6.23
CA SER A 127 3.65 6.12 -7.51
C SER A 127 5.16 6.25 -7.28
N GLY A 128 5.96 5.62 -8.13
CA GLY A 128 7.41 5.73 -8.04
C GLY A 128 8.16 5.15 -9.24
N PRO A 129 9.36 5.66 -9.53
CA PRO A 129 10.21 5.12 -10.59
C PRO A 129 10.85 3.79 -10.17
N PHE A 130 11.22 2.97 -11.15
CA PHE A 130 12.19 1.90 -10.92
C PHE A 130 13.59 2.50 -10.77
N GLY A 131 14.44 1.83 -9.98
CA GLY A 131 15.81 2.28 -9.69
C GLY A 131 16.86 1.79 -10.67
N ASP A 132 16.45 1.17 -11.79
CA ASP A 132 17.33 0.65 -12.82
C ASP A 132 17.06 1.31 -14.19
N ASP A 133 17.95 1.04 -15.16
CA ASP A 133 17.85 1.54 -16.53
C ASP A 133 17.08 0.57 -17.44
N SER A 134 16.18 -0.24 -16.89
CA SER A 134 15.39 -1.18 -17.66
C SER A 134 14.37 -0.48 -18.57
N ASN A 135 13.66 -1.26 -19.38
CA ASN A 135 12.52 -0.72 -20.14
C ASN A 135 11.39 -0.22 -19.23
N MET A 136 11.39 -0.65 -17.97
CA MET A 136 10.38 -0.28 -16.98
C MET A 136 10.79 1.01 -16.28
N ARG A 137 9.92 2.02 -16.33
CA ARG A 137 10.20 3.37 -15.83
C ARG A 137 9.61 3.62 -14.47
N GLY A 138 8.50 2.99 -14.14
CA GLY A 138 7.91 3.07 -12.81
C GLY A 138 6.62 2.30 -12.69
N ILE A 139 6.00 2.45 -11.53
CA ILE A 139 4.65 1.95 -11.27
C ILE A 139 3.77 3.05 -10.68
N THR A 140 2.46 2.90 -10.89
CA THR A 140 1.43 3.61 -10.12
C THR A 140 0.35 2.64 -9.69
N ILE A 141 -0.02 2.66 -8.42
CA ILE A 141 -1.09 1.84 -7.85
C ILE A 141 -2.35 2.69 -7.77
N TYR A 142 -3.29 2.43 -8.66
CA TYR A 142 -4.60 3.07 -8.70
C TYR A 142 -5.59 2.41 -7.74
N ASN A 143 -6.29 3.24 -6.97
CA ASN A 143 -7.32 2.88 -6.00
C ASN A 143 -8.69 3.34 -6.51
N VAL A 144 -9.16 2.65 -7.56
CA VAL A 144 -10.42 2.94 -8.25
C VAL A 144 -11.23 1.65 -8.41
N PRO A 145 -12.56 1.72 -8.60
CA PRO A 145 -13.39 0.51 -8.60
C PRO A 145 -13.23 -0.40 -9.83
N THR A 146 -12.66 0.09 -10.94
CA THR A 146 -12.64 -0.66 -12.21
C THR A 146 -11.33 -0.49 -12.98
N LEU A 147 -10.95 -1.55 -13.72
CA LEU A 147 -9.79 -1.54 -14.61
C LEU A 147 -9.89 -0.41 -15.64
N LYS A 148 -11.06 -0.22 -16.24
CA LYS A 148 -11.30 0.84 -17.24
C LYS A 148 -11.00 2.22 -16.69
N MET A 149 -11.35 2.49 -15.43
CA MET A 149 -11.06 3.77 -14.80
C MET A 149 -9.55 3.95 -14.57
N ALA A 150 -8.87 2.93 -14.05
CA ALA A 150 -7.42 2.96 -13.85
C ALA A 150 -6.68 3.19 -15.18
N ASP A 151 -7.05 2.43 -16.21
CA ASP A 151 -6.52 2.57 -17.58
C ASP A 151 -6.75 3.97 -18.15
N SER A 152 -7.97 4.50 -18.02
CA SER A 152 -8.28 5.85 -18.51
C SER A 152 -7.49 6.95 -17.80
N LEU A 153 -7.29 6.82 -16.48
CA LEU A 153 -6.52 7.79 -15.70
C LEU A 153 -5.03 7.70 -16.04
N ALA A 154 -4.46 6.50 -16.13
CA ALA A 154 -3.06 6.30 -16.50
C ALA A 154 -2.74 6.81 -17.92
N ASN A 155 -3.63 6.56 -18.88
CA ASN A 155 -3.47 7.08 -20.25
C ASN A 155 -3.77 8.59 -20.37
N ALA A 156 -4.32 9.24 -19.33
CA ALA A 156 -4.54 10.68 -19.33
C ALA A 156 -3.25 11.49 -19.06
N ASP A 157 -2.18 10.82 -18.63
CA ASP A 157 -0.87 11.38 -18.35
C ASP A 157 -0.25 12.06 -19.60
N PRO A 158 0.24 13.31 -19.49
CA PRO A 158 0.88 14.01 -20.60
C PRO A 158 2.08 13.26 -21.22
N MET A 159 2.89 12.54 -20.43
CA MET A 159 3.99 11.75 -20.97
C MET A 159 3.51 10.55 -21.80
N VAL A 160 2.37 9.97 -21.44
CA VAL A 160 1.76 8.86 -22.19
C VAL A 160 1.15 9.40 -23.48
N LYS A 161 0.41 10.51 -23.41
CA LYS A 161 -0.15 11.18 -24.60
C LYS A 161 0.91 11.63 -25.60
N ALA A 162 2.09 12.04 -25.11
CA ALA A 162 3.23 12.38 -25.93
C ALA A 162 3.96 11.15 -26.52
N GLY A 163 3.54 9.92 -26.18
CA GLY A 163 4.16 8.67 -26.63
C GLY A 163 5.54 8.41 -26.01
N ARG A 164 5.92 9.17 -24.97
CA ARG A 164 7.19 9.02 -24.26
C ARG A 164 7.14 7.90 -23.23
N LEU A 165 5.94 7.61 -22.71
CA LEU A 165 5.63 6.47 -21.88
C LEU A 165 4.53 5.62 -22.52
N GLU A 166 4.58 4.31 -22.26
CA GLU A 166 3.52 3.36 -22.57
C GLU A 166 3.02 2.73 -21.26
N ILE A 167 1.72 2.45 -21.19
CA ILE A 167 1.05 1.94 -19.99
C ILE A 167 0.59 0.51 -20.18
N GLU A 168 0.79 -0.31 -19.15
CA GLU A 168 0.18 -1.63 -19.01
C GLU A 168 -0.46 -1.74 -17.62
N VAL A 169 -1.77 -1.99 -17.55
CA VAL A 169 -2.52 -2.02 -16.28
C VAL A 169 -3.01 -3.43 -15.95
N HIS A 170 -2.77 -3.86 -14.71
CA HIS A 170 -3.22 -5.15 -14.19
C HIS A 170 -4.06 -5.02 -12.92
N PRO A 171 -5.10 -5.84 -12.73
CA PRO A 171 -5.76 -5.99 -11.44
C PRO A 171 -4.78 -6.60 -10.43
N TRP A 172 -4.72 -6.03 -9.22
CA TRP A 172 -3.85 -6.47 -8.15
C TRP A 172 -4.59 -6.47 -6.82
N TRP A 173 -4.41 -7.52 -6.02
CA TRP A 173 -5.07 -7.66 -4.74
C TRP A 173 -4.10 -7.35 -3.60
N ALA A 174 -4.52 -6.48 -2.69
CA ALA A 174 -3.78 -6.15 -1.49
C ALA A 174 -4.72 -6.02 -0.29
N ALA A 175 -4.18 -6.27 0.91
CA ALA A 175 -4.89 -6.05 2.15
C ALA A 175 -5.27 -4.57 2.28
N LYS A 176 -6.51 -4.29 2.68
CA LYS A 176 -6.98 -2.91 2.82
C LYS A 176 -6.23 -2.23 3.97
N GLY A 177 -5.57 -1.11 3.66
CA GLY A 177 -4.84 -0.31 4.63
C GLY A 177 -3.41 -0.77 4.89
N ILE A 178 -2.89 -1.72 4.10
CA ILE A 178 -1.49 -2.12 4.18
C ILE A 178 -0.56 -0.98 3.76
N SER A 179 0.52 -0.77 4.50
CA SER A 179 1.57 0.19 4.19
C SER A 179 2.90 -0.52 3.95
N LEU A 180 3.82 0.16 3.26
CA LEU A 180 5.23 -0.21 3.30
C LEU A 180 5.76 0.00 4.73
N ARG A 181 6.72 -0.82 5.14
CA ARG A 181 7.35 -0.80 6.47
C ARG A 181 8.71 -0.13 6.43
#